data_AF-A0A7C5VVL3-F1
#
_entry.id   AF-A0A7C5VVL3-F1
#
_cell.length_a   1.000
_cell.length_b   1.000
_cell.length_c   1.000
_cell.angle_alpha   90.00
_cell.angle_beta   90.00
_cell.angle_gamma   90.00
#
_symmetry.space_group_name_H-M   'P 1'
#
loop_
_entity.id
_entity.type
_entity.pdbx_description
1 polymer ?
#
loop_
_entity_poly.entity_id
_entity_poly.type
_entity_poly.pdbx_seq_one_letter_code
_entity_poly.pdbx_strand_id
1 'polypeptide(L)'
;MAQPIAPSEHILFGRVPKRAAQVRPTVPIAFPLKEGQLLQITDVQGKQVADMVAFNFHDVREYLSTSHTRAINNSLVLTQGMILYSNRRNPMLVLL
;
A
#
# COMPACT_ATOMS: atom_id res chain seq x y z
N MET A 1 -8.89 20.58 1.89
CA MET A 1 -9.97 19.59 1.75
C MET A 1 -9.88 19.03 0.35
N ALA A 2 -9.57 17.73 0.18
CA ALA A 2 -9.59 17.11 -1.15
C ALA A 2 -11.05 16.94 -1.58
N GLN A 3 -11.38 17.36 -2.80
CA GLN A 3 -12.72 17.16 -3.34
C GLN A 3 -12.98 15.67 -3.58
N PRO A 4 -14.23 15.18 -3.46
CA PRO A 4 -14.54 13.79 -3.76
C PRO A 4 -14.33 13.55 -5.27
N ILE A 5 -13.45 12.60 -5.60
CA ILE A 5 -13.28 12.07 -6.95
C ILE A 5 -14.58 11.37 -7.36
N ALA A 6 -15.03 11.57 -8.60
CA ALA A 6 -16.23 10.92 -9.10
C ALA A 6 -16.06 9.38 -9.06
N PRO A 7 -17.11 8.58 -8.81
CA PRO A 7 -16.98 7.12 -8.70
C PRO A 7 -16.38 6.45 -9.94
N SER A 8 -16.58 7.03 -11.13
CA SER A 8 -16.00 6.57 -12.40
C SER A 8 -14.51 6.91 -12.57
N GLU A 9 -13.99 7.85 -11.80
CA GLU A 9 -12.57 8.24 -11.79
C GLU A 9 -11.77 7.49 -10.70
N HIS A 10 -12.46 6.78 -9.82
CA HIS A 10 -11.83 5.99 -8.78
C HIS A 10 -11.12 4.77 -9.40
N ILE A 11 -9.83 4.57 -9.10
CA ILE A 11 -9.00 3.52 -9.73
C ILE A 11 -9.51 2.08 -9.57
N LEU A 12 -10.43 1.88 -8.62
CA LEU A 12 -11.09 0.60 -8.37
C LEU A 12 -12.38 0.40 -9.19
N PHE A 13 -12.86 1.41 -9.92
CA PHE A 13 -14.07 1.31 -10.73
C PHE A 13 -13.93 0.17 -11.78
N GLY A 14 -14.96 -0.67 -11.87
CA GLY A 14 -14.96 -1.83 -12.76
C GLY A 14 -14.05 -2.99 -12.32
N ARG A 15 -13.34 -2.88 -11.18
CA ARG A 15 -12.52 -3.98 -10.63
C ARG A 15 -13.33 -4.81 -9.64
N VAL A 16 -13.06 -6.12 -9.61
CA VAL A 16 -13.73 -7.06 -8.70
C VAL A 16 -12.84 -7.34 -7.48
N PRO A 17 -13.35 -7.20 -6.24
CA PRO A 17 -12.59 -7.53 -5.04
C PRO A 17 -12.34 -9.05 -4.99
N LYS A 18 -11.07 -9.45 -4.85
CA LYS A 18 -10.70 -10.87 -4.70
C LYS A 18 -10.74 -11.35 -3.25
N ARG A 19 -10.53 -10.44 -2.30
CA ARG A 19 -10.54 -10.71 -0.85
C ARG A 19 -10.85 -9.41 -0.11
N ALA A 20 -11.58 -9.52 1.00
CA ALA A 20 -11.81 -8.45 1.95
C ALA A 20 -11.62 -8.98 3.37
N ALA A 21 -11.06 -8.16 4.26
CA ALA A 21 -10.89 -8.48 5.67
C ALA A 21 -10.94 -7.19 6.49
N GLN A 22 -11.63 -7.23 7.63
CA GLN A 22 -11.57 -6.18 8.63
C GLN A 22 -10.56 -6.57 9.70
N VAL A 23 -9.58 -5.70 9.93
CA VAL A 23 -8.55 -5.89 10.96
C VAL A 23 -9.03 -5.19 12.21
N ARG A 24 -9.10 -5.92 13.33
CA ARG A 24 -9.43 -5.32 14.63
C ARG A 24 -8.25 -4.48 15.12
N PRO A 25 -8.46 -3.55 16.07
CA PRO A 25 -7.34 -2.90 16.74
C PRO A 25 -6.37 -3.92 17.33
N THR A 26 -5.08 -3.59 17.30
CA THR A 26 -3.96 -4.35 17.89
C THR A 26 -3.72 -5.78 17.37
N VAL A 27 -4.42 -6.21 16.30
CA VAL A 27 -4.16 -7.52 15.67
C VAL A 27 -3.49 -7.36 14.30
N PRO A 28 -2.50 -8.19 13.97
CA PRO A 28 -1.91 -8.23 12.63
C PRO A 28 -2.72 -9.12 11.69
N ILE A 29 -2.57 -8.89 10.39
CA ILE A 29 -2.97 -9.83 9.34
C ILE A 29 -1.90 -9.84 8.24
N ALA A 30 -1.73 -10.99 7.59
CA ALA A 30 -0.88 -11.14 6.42
C ALA A 30 -1.64 -11.87 5.30
N PHE A 31 -1.36 -11.48 4.06
CA PHE A 31 -1.93 -12.11 2.88
C PHE A 31 -1.02 -11.88 1.66
N PRO A 32 -1.02 -12.80 0.68
CA PRO A 32 -0.28 -12.59 -0.56
C PRO A 32 -0.95 -11.52 -1.43
N LEU A 33 -0.13 -10.67 -2.04
CA LEU A 33 -0.52 -9.72 -3.09
C LEU A 33 0.34 -10.00 -4.32
N LYS A 34 -0.29 -10.40 -5.43
CA LYS A 34 0.39 -10.65 -6.70
C LYS A 34 0.63 -9.35 -7.44
N GLU A 35 1.62 -9.37 -8.32
CA GLU A 35 1.89 -8.26 -9.24
C GLU A 35 0.63 -7.84 -10.02
N GLY A 36 0.43 -6.53 -10.18
CA GLY A 36 -0.74 -5.95 -10.84
C GLY A 36 -2.03 -5.95 -10.00
N GLN A 37 -2.04 -6.56 -8.81
CA GLN A 37 -3.17 -6.45 -7.89
C GLN A 37 -3.12 -5.15 -7.09
N LEU A 38 -4.29 -4.70 -6.66
CA LEU A 38 -4.44 -3.49 -5.85
C LEU A 38 -4.80 -3.86 -4.42
N LEU A 39 -4.20 -3.15 -3.47
CA LEU A 39 -4.53 -3.21 -2.05
C LEU A 39 -5.17 -1.89 -1.64
N GLN A 40 -6.43 -1.94 -1.22
CA GLN A 40 -7.11 -0.81 -0.60
C GLN A 40 -7.05 -0.96 0.92
N ILE A 41 -6.55 0.06 1.61
CA ILE A 41 -6.60 0.17 3.07
C ILE A 41 -7.52 1.33 3.39
N THR A 42 -8.55 1.07 4.20
CA THR A 42 -9.55 2.09 4.56
C THR A 42 -9.76 2.06 6.06
N ASP A 43 -9.60 3.22 6.69
CA ASP A 43 -10.06 3.44 8.05
C ASP A 43 -11.58 3.66 8.04
N VAL A 44 -12.32 2.65 8.50
CA VAL A 44 -13.79 2.61 8.43
C VAL A 44 -14.43 3.55 9.46
N GLN A 45 -13.81 3.74 10.62
CA GLN A 45 -14.38 4.51 11.74
C GLN A 45 -13.65 5.84 11.99
N GLY A 46 -12.50 6.05 11.36
CA GLY A 46 -11.69 7.24 11.53
C GLY A 46 -10.72 7.14 12.71
N LYS A 47 -9.65 7.95 12.65
CA LYS A 47 -8.61 8.12 13.69
C LYS A 47 -7.69 6.92 13.91
N GLN A 48 -7.77 5.87 13.08
CA GLN A 48 -6.88 4.73 13.17
C GLN A 48 -5.64 4.92 12.26
N VAL A 49 -4.49 4.48 12.76
CA VAL A 49 -3.27 4.33 11.98
C VAL A 49 -2.98 2.85 11.78
N ALA A 50 -2.44 2.48 10.62
CA ALA A 50 -1.97 1.14 10.35
C ALA A 50 -0.48 1.18 10.01
N ASP A 51 0.27 0.28 10.61
CA ASP A 51 1.63 -0.03 10.18
C ASP A 51 1.58 -1.08 9.06
N MET A 52 2.33 -0.86 8.00
CA MET A 52 2.40 -1.79 6.87
C MET A 52 3.84 -2.24 6.63
N VAL A 53 4.01 -3.55 6.49
CA VAL A 53 5.23 -4.18 5.98
C VAL A 53 4.88 -5.04 4.77
N ALA A 54 5.81 -5.15 3.84
CA ALA A 54 5.67 -6.02 2.68
C ALA A 54 6.99 -6.75 2.42
N PHE A 55 6.89 -7.99 1.95
CA PHE A 55 8.01 -8.87 1.66
C PHE A 55 7.85 -9.42 0.25
N ASN A 56 8.95 -9.68 -0.43
CA ASN A 56 8.91 -10.46 -1.67
C ASN A 56 8.40 -11.87 -1.33
N PHE A 57 7.37 -12.32 -2.03
CA PHE A 57 6.72 -13.61 -1.80
C PHE A 57 7.69 -14.80 -1.94
N HIS A 58 8.71 -14.67 -2.79
CA HIS A 58 9.69 -15.71 -3.07
C HIS A 58 10.99 -15.56 -2.26
N ASP A 59 11.20 -14.41 -1.61
CA ASP A 59 12.40 -14.15 -0.79
C ASP A 59 12.08 -13.15 0.33
N VAL A 60 11.77 -13.64 1.53
CA VAL A 60 11.44 -12.79 2.69
C VAL A 60 12.60 -11.90 3.16
N ARG A 61 13.83 -12.10 2.65
CA ARG A 61 14.96 -11.20 2.92
C ARG A 61 14.90 -9.93 2.07
N GLU A 62 14.07 -9.91 1.03
CA GLU A 62 13.69 -8.69 0.33
C GLU A 62 12.38 -8.14 0.89
N TYR A 63 12.43 -6.93 1.43
CA TYR A 63 11.31 -6.29 2.13
C TYR A 63 11.21 -4.80 1.80
N LEU A 64 10.01 -4.25 1.98
CA LEU A 64 9.71 -2.84 1.81
C LEU A 64 10.59 -1.98 2.74
N SER A 65 11.36 -1.06 2.16
CA SER A 65 12.30 -0.22 2.89
C SER A 65 11.86 1.23 2.87
N THR A 66 11.43 1.73 4.04
CA THR A 66 11.08 3.14 4.24
C THR A 66 12.29 4.05 4.05
N SER A 67 13.49 3.64 4.49
CA SER A 67 14.72 4.40 4.30
C SER A 67 15.10 4.57 2.84
N HIS A 68 15.04 3.51 2.02
CA HIS A 68 15.32 3.61 0.59
C HIS A 68 14.22 4.38 -0.14
N THR A 69 12.95 4.15 0.21
CA THR A 69 11.82 4.91 -0.35
C THR A 69 12.00 6.41 -0.14
N ARG A 70 12.30 6.84 1.09
CA ARG A 70 12.56 8.25 1.42
C ARG A 70 13.75 8.81 0.65
N ALA A 71 14.86 8.07 0.60
CA ALA A 71 16.08 8.53 -0.05
C ALA A 71 15.93 8.66 -1.56
N ILE A 72 15.26 7.71 -2.21
CA ILE A 72 15.07 7.70 -3.68
C ILE A 72 14.04 8.74 -4.10
N ASN A 73 12.90 8.82 -3.41
CA ASN A 73 11.88 9.83 -3.73
C ASN A 73 12.23 11.24 -3.21
N ASN A 74 13.32 11.37 -2.45
CA ASN A 74 13.71 12.60 -1.77
C ASN A 74 12.56 13.29 -1.01
N SER A 75 11.74 12.48 -0.33
CA SER A 75 10.55 12.97 0.38
C SER A 75 10.31 12.20 1.67
N LEU A 76 10.01 12.94 2.74
CA LEU A 76 9.57 12.38 4.01
C LEU A 76 8.10 11.92 3.97
N VAL A 77 7.30 12.53 3.10
CA VAL A 77 5.86 12.28 2.99
C VAL A 77 5.57 11.59 1.67
N LEU A 78 4.80 10.52 1.72
CA LEU A 78 4.35 9.83 0.51
C LEU A 78 3.26 10.64 -0.18
N THR A 79 3.35 10.74 -1.50
CA THR A 79 2.31 11.32 -2.35
C THR A 79 1.86 10.31 -3.40
N GLN A 80 0.66 10.52 -3.93
CA GLN A 80 0.14 9.74 -5.05
C GLN A 80 1.15 9.71 -6.21
N GLY A 81 1.29 8.54 -6.83
CA GLY A 81 2.27 8.25 -7.89
C GLY A 81 3.65 7.81 -7.41
N MET A 82 3.98 7.94 -6.12
CA MET A 82 5.31 7.55 -5.62
C MET A 82 5.50 6.03 -5.61
N ILE A 83 6.68 5.60 -6.05
CA ILE A 83 7.13 4.22 -5.96
C ILE A 83 7.69 3.96 -4.56
N LEU A 84 7.34 2.83 -3.97
CA LEU A 84 7.87 2.30 -2.74
C LEU A 84 8.89 1.21 -3.05
N TYR A 85 10.06 1.29 -2.43
CA TYR A 85 11.23 0.50 -2.81
C TYR A 85 11.60 -0.54 -1.74
N SER A 86 12.18 -1.66 -2.19
CA SER A 86 12.73 -2.70 -1.31
C SER A 86 14.05 -2.27 -0.67
N ASN A 87 14.53 -3.05 0.30
CA ASN A 87 15.90 -2.97 0.83
C ASN A 87 16.99 -3.25 -0.23
N ARG A 88 16.63 -3.81 -1.39
CA ARG A 88 17.49 -3.99 -2.57
C ARG A 88 17.29 -2.91 -3.63
N ARG A 89 16.50 -1.87 -3.33
CA ARG A 89 16.17 -0.74 -4.23
C ARG A 89 15.36 -1.13 -5.46
N ASN A 90 14.70 -2.29 -5.44
CA ASN A 90 13.75 -2.66 -6.48
C ASN A 90 12.39 -1.99 -6.19
N PRO A 91 11.65 -1.53 -7.20
CA PRO A 91 10.25 -1.16 -7.04
C PRO A 91 9.43 -2.34 -6.47
N MET A 92 8.63 -2.11 -5.42
CA MET A 92 7.75 -3.14 -4.84
C MET A 92 6.28 -2.77 -4.94
N LEU A 93 5.95 -1.50 -4.69
CA LEU A 93 4.58 -0.99 -4.67
C LEU A 93 4.58 0.42 -5.26
N VAL A 94 3.41 0.88 -5.68
CA VAL A 94 3.17 2.27 -6.06
C VAL A 94 1.99 2.78 -5.24
N LEU A 95 2.13 3.98 -4.67
CA LEU A 95 1.01 4.66 -4.03
C LEU A 95 0.13 5.25 -5.12
N LEU A 96 -1.10 4.74 -5.23
CA LEU A 96 -2.06 5.12 -6.27
C LEU A 96 -3.10 6.12 -5.78
#